data_AF-A0A9E8SMW4-F1
#
_entry.id   AF-A0A9E8SMW4-F1
#
_cell.length_a   1.000
_cell.length_b   1.000
_cell.length_c   1.000
_cell.angle_alpha   90.00
_cell.angle_beta   90.00
_cell.angle_gamma   90.00
#
_symmetry.space_group_name_H-M   'P 1'
#
loop_
_entity.id
_entity.type
_entity.pdbx_description
1 polymer ?
#
loop_
_entity_poly.entity_id
_entity_poly.type
_entity_poly.pdbx_seq_one_letter_code
_entity_poly.pdbx_strand_id
1 'polypeptide(L)'
;MITSEQSAEIQISNTSLEDWDRIVQLFDGVIEHQGKSSYRVWESIDWDALREDIEKQLHYKITVNGQISCIFNVQYSDPLLWGEKENNDAIYLHRIVIDLAFKGQKQFAKVLEWAKQDALQRGLKFVRLDTWADNAKIIDYYNSYGFIPVGHYQTSDSAELPIQNRNLYGILLEISL
;
A
#
# COMPACT_ATOMS: atom_id res chain seq x y z
N MET A 1 -0.17 41.32 14.49
CA MET A 1 -0.28 40.54 13.24
C MET A 1 -0.05 39.10 13.62
N ILE A 2 -1.11 38.29 13.68
CA ILE A 2 -0.99 36.85 13.92
C ILE A 2 -1.04 36.23 12.53
N THR A 3 0.08 35.72 12.04
CA THR A 3 0.10 34.86 10.85
C THR A 3 -0.61 33.57 11.23
N SER A 4 -1.86 33.41 10.77
CA SER A 4 -2.52 32.11 10.81
C SER A 4 -1.73 31.15 9.92
N GLU A 5 -1.03 30.18 10.52
CA GLU A 5 -0.55 29.02 9.79
C GLU A 5 -1.79 28.30 9.24
N GLN A 6 -2.05 28.46 7.95
CA GLN A 6 -3.08 27.70 7.26
C GLN A 6 -2.59 26.25 7.27
N SER A 7 -3.20 25.43 8.12
CA SER A 7 -2.92 23.99 8.15
C SER A 7 -3.28 23.40 6.79
N ALA A 8 -2.38 22.61 6.22
CA ALA A 8 -2.62 21.97 4.92
C ALA A 8 -3.90 21.12 4.99
N GLU A 9 -4.76 21.25 3.98
CA GLU A 9 -5.98 20.46 3.89
C GLU A 9 -5.61 19.04 3.45
N ILE A 10 -5.85 18.06 4.33
CA ILE A 10 -5.57 16.66 4.07
C ILE A 10 -6.89 15.91 4.00
N GLN A 11 -7.10 15.15 2.91
CA GLN A 11 -8.27 14.30 2.76
C GLN A 11 -7.85 12.91 2.29
N ILE A 12 -8.59 11.88 2.72
CA ILE A 12 -8.44 10.51 2.26
C ILE A 12 -9.78 10.06 1.69
N SER A 13 -9.77 9.59 0.46
CA SER A 13 -10.97 9.14 -0.25
C SER A 13 -10.62 8.02 -1.21
N ASN A 14 -11.62 7.30 -1.70
CA ASN A 14 -11.43 6.43 -2.84
C ASN A 14 -10.95 7.21 -4.06
N THR A 15 -10.16 6.55 -4.91
CA THR A 15 -9.90 7.04 -6.26
C THR A 15 -11.10 6.78 -7.17
N SER A 16 -11.19 7.54 -8.26
CA SER A 16 -12.09 7.27 -9.37
C SER A 16 -11.31 7.14 -10.69
N LEU A 17 -11.99 6.78 -11.77
CA LEU A 17 -11.38 6.77 -13.11
C LEU A 17 -10.97 8.18 -13.58
N GLU A 18 -11.45 9.25 -12.95
CA GLU A 18 -10.98 10.62 -13.21
C GLU A 18 -9.54 10.83 -12.71
N ASP A 19 -9.08 10.04 -11.74
CA ASP A 19 -7.70 10.07 -11.24
C ASP A 19 -6.73 9.25 -12.11
N TRP A 20 -7.22 8.55 -13.14
CA TRP A 20 -6.47 7.52 -13.87
C TRP A 20 -5.11 8.00 -14.38
N ASP A 21 -5.07 9.15 -15.06
CA ASP A 21 -3.82 9.69 -15.61
C ASP A 21 -2.80 9.97 -14.51
N ARG A 22 -3.25 10.46 -13.35
CA ARG A 22 -2.37 10.72 -12.21
C ARG A 22 -1.89 9.42 -11.56
N ILE A 23 -2.75 8.41 -11.49
CA ILE A 23 -2.42 7.08 -10.97
C ILE A 23 -1.34 6.43 -11.83
N VAL A 24 -1.53 6.43 -13.16
CA VAL A 24 -0.54 5.90 -14.12
C VAL A 24 0.80 6.61 -13.95
N GLN A 25 0.80 7.94 -13.91
CA GLN A 25 2.02 8.74 -13.68
C GLN A 25 2.74 8.39 -12.37
N LEU A 26 2.00 8.08 -11.29
CA LEU A 26 2.60 7.69 -10.01
C LEU A 26 3.27 6.32 -10.09
N PHE A 27 2.61 5.33 -10.69
CA PHE A 27 3.19 4.00 -10.89
C PHE A 27 4.38 4.04 -11.86
N ASP A 28 4.25 4.71 -13.00
CA ASP A 28 5.34 4.89 -13.97
C ASP A 28 6.53 5.59 -13.31
N GLY A 29 6.30 6.62 -12.49
CA GLY A 29 7.35 7.28 -11.73
C GLY A 29 8.11 6.32 -10.81
N VAL A 30 7.43 5.36 -10.18
CA VAL A 30 8.08 4.36 -9.33
C VAL A 30 8.85 3.32 -10.17
N ILE A 31 8.30 2.88 -11.30
CA ILE A 31 8.90 1.92 -12.23
C ILE A 31 10.14 2.51 -12.91
N GLU A 32 10.08 3.74 -13.41
CA GLU A 32 11.20 4.41 -14.07
C GLU A 32 12.36 4.72 -13.11
N HIS A 33 12.05 4.96 -11.83
CA HIS A 33 13.06 5.22 -10.79
C HIS A 33 13.73 3.95 -10.24
N GLN A 34 13.39 2.76 -10.78
CA GLN A 34 14.03 1.47 -10.48
C GLN A 34 15.56 1.54 -10.46
N GLY A 35 16.17 2.34 -11.34
CA GLY A 35 17.63 2.43 -11.47
C GLY A 35 18.38 3.24 -10.40
N LYS A 36 17.69 3.92 -9.47
CA LYS A 36 18.33 4.84 -8.48
C LYS A 36 18.22 4.38 -7.03
N SER A 37 17.55 3.27 -6.76
CA SER A 37 17.40 2.72 -5.42
C SER A 37 17.58 1.21 -5.46
N SER A 38 18.20 0.66 -4.41
CA SER A 38 18.57 -0.75 -4.28
C SER A 38 17.38 -1.69 -4.04
N TYR A 39 16.21 -1.41 -4.62
CA TYR A 39 14.95 -2.07 -4.26
C TYR A 39 14.32 -2.74 -5.48
N ARG A 40 13.82 -3.96 -5.28
CA ARG A 40 12.93 -4.62 -6.24
C ARG A 40 11.62 -3.85 -6.28
N VAL A 41 11.32 -3.26 -7.42
CA VAL A 41 10.04 -2.58 -7.71
C VAL A 41 9.19 -3.52 -8.56
N TRP A 42 7.87 -3.32 -8.57
CA TRP A 42 6.99 -4.02 -9.50
C TRP A 42 7.52 -3.94 -10.94
N GLU A 43 7.65 -5.09 -11.61
CA GLU A 43 8.12 -5.18 -13.01
C GLU A 43 7.04 -4.74 -14.00
N SER A 44 5.77 -4.91 -13.62
CA SER A 44 4.60 -4.41 -14.34
C SER A 44 3.41 -4.27 -13.39
N ILE A 45 2.44 -3.43 -13.77
CA ILE A 45 1.14 -3.31 -13.10
C ILE A 45 0.09 -3.97 -13.98
N ASP A 46 -0.73 -4.81 -13.36
CA ASP A 46 -1.96 -5.31 -13.95
C ASP A 46 -3.01 -4.19 -13.91
N TRP A 47 -3.11 -3.44 -15.01
CA TRP A 47 -3.98 -2.27 -15.12
C TRP A 47 -5.45 -2.62 -15.06
N ASP A 48 -5.86 -3.80 -15.53
CA ASP A 48 -7.25 -4.22 -15.49
C ASP A 48 -7.64 -4.59 -14.05
N ALA A 49 -6.77 -5.31 -13.32
CA ALA A 49 -6.98 -5.54 -11.89
C ALA A 49 -7.04 -4.22 -11.10
N LEU A 50 -6.22 -3.22 -11.43
CA LEU A 50 -6.28 -1.91 -10.76
C LEU A 50 -7.59 -1.17 -11.07
N ARG A 51 -8.11 -1.23 -12.30
CA ARG A 51 -9.43 -0.67 -12.63
C ARG A 51 -10.54 -1.33 -11.82
N GLU A 52 -10.51 -2.66 -11.72
CA GLU A 52 -11.47 -3.38 -10.89
C GLU A 52 -11.40 -2.94 -9.42
N ASP A 53 -10.19 -2.72 -8.87
CA ASP A 53 -10.03 -2.23 -7.51
C ASP A 53 -10.62 -0.82 -7.32
N ILE A 54 -10.49 0.06 -8.33
CA ILE A 54 -11.12 1.40 -8.33
C ILE A 54 -12.64 1.26 -8.31
N GLU A 55 -13.20 0.42 -9.19
CA GLU A 55 -14.64 0.18 -9.28
C GLU A 55 -15.20 -0.44 -7.99
N LYS A 56 -14.45 -1.35 -7.36
CA LYS A 56 -14.78 -1.99 -6.08
C LYS A 56 -14.54 -1.12 -4.86
N GLN A 57 -14.07 0.12 -5.02
CA GLN A 57 -13.73 1.04 -3.92
C GLN A 57 -12.67 0.48 -2.96
N LEU A 58 -11.71 -0.24 -3.52
CA LEU A 58 -10.55 -0.83 -2.85
C LEU A 58 -9.25 -0.04 -3.08
N HIS A 59 -9.29 0.98 -3.93
CA HIS A 59 -8.16 1.88 -4.19
C HIS A 59 -8.44 3.29 -3.67
N TYR A 60 -7.46 3.87 -2.97
CA TYR A 60 -7.58 5.10 -2.21
C TYR A 60 -6.48 6.10 -2.58
N LYS A 61 -6.77 7.38 -2.35
CA LYS A 61 -5.83 8.50 -2.47
C LYS A 61 -5.80 9.32 -1.18
N ILE A 62 -4.63 9.90 -0.91
CA ILE A 62 -4.46 10.99 0.05
C ILE A 62 -4.21 12.26 -0.75
N THR A 63 -5.06 13.27 -0.58
CA THR A 63 -4.83 14.60 -1.14
C THR A 63 -4.26 15.56 -0.08
N VAL A 64 -3.36 16.43 -0.50
CA VAL A 64 -2.82 17.55 0.28
C VAL A 64 -3.05 18.82 -0.54
N ASN A 65 -3.86 19.75 -0.04
CA ASN A 65 -4.28 20.96 -0.76
C ASN A 65 -4.81 20.63 -2.17
N GLY A 66 -5.62 19.58 -2.29
CA GLY A 66 -6.21 19.11 -3.55
C GLY A 66 -5.27 18.30 -4.46
N GLN A 67 -3.99 18.13 -4.12
CA GLN A 67 -3.04 17.36 -4.93
C GLN A 67 -2.88 15.94 -4.38
N ILE A 68 -2.94 14.92 -5.25
CA ILE A 68 -2.70 13.52 -4.85
C ILE A 68 -1.24 13.37 -4.42
N SER A 69 -1.07 13.05 -3.14
CA SER A 69 0.23 12.89 -2.47
C SER A 69 0.60 11.43 -2.25
N CYS A 70 -0.39 10.53 -2.21
CA CYS A 70 -0.21 9.10 -2.04
C CYS A 70 -1.42 8.36 -2.60
N ILE A 71 -1.20 7.18 -3.17
CA ILE A 71 -2.23 6.21 -3.51
C ILE A 71 -1.90 4.86 -2.85
N PHE A 72 -2.92 4.06 -2.56
CA PHE A 72 -2.77 2.74 -1.98
C PHE A 72 -4.01 1.86 -2.22
N ASN A 73 -3.80 0.55 -2.26
CA ASN A 73 -4.85 -0.46 -2.29
C ASN A 73 -5.11 -1.02 -0.90
N VAL A 74 -6.35 -1.45 -0.68
CA VAL A 74 -6.74 -2.25 0.48
C VAL A 74 -7.41 -3.54 0.04
N GLN A 75 -7.24 -4.59 0.83
CA GLN A 75 -8.06 -5.80 0.75
C GLN A 75 -8.52 -6.18 2.17
N TYR A 76 -9.59 -6.99 2.27
CA TYR A 76 -10.10 -7.50 3.54
C TYR A 76 -9.99 -9.04 3.64
N SER A 77 -9.35 -9.65 2.63
CA SER A 77 -9.03 -11.06 2.56
C SER A 77 -7.90 -11.23 1.54
N ASP A 78 -6.80 -11.84 1.96
CA ASP A 78 -5.64 -12.18 1.11
C ASP A 78 -5.13 -13.60 1.45
N PRO A 79 -5.96 -14.64 1.23
CA PRO A 79 -5.56 -16.02 1.50
C PRO A 79 -4.42 -16.50 0.61
N LEU A 80 -4.18 -15.84 -0.53
CA LEU A 80 -3.11 -16.19 -1.46
C LEU A 80 -1.74 -16.02 -0.80
N LEU A 81 -1.52 -14.88 -0.11
CA LEU A 81 -0.25 -14.60 0.56
C LEU A 81 -0.24 -15.04 2.02
N TRP A 82 -1.38 -14.95 2.71
CA TRP A 82 -1.46 -15.21 4.16
C TRP A 82 -1.82 -16.65 4.52
N GLY A 83 -2.31 -17.45 3.57
CA GLY A 83 -2.58 -18.88 3.77
C GLY A 83 -3.36 -19.17 5.05
N GLU A 84 -2.84 -20.04 5.90
CA GLU A 84 -3.48 -20.41 7.18
C GLU A 84 -3.58 -19.26 8.20
N LYS A 85 -2.88 -18.14 7.99
CA LYS A 85 -2.98 -16.95 8.84
C LYS A 85 -4.14 -16.04 8.44
N GLU A 86 -4.73 -16.25 7.26
CA GLU A 86 -5.95 -15.55 6.84
C GLU A 86 -7.13 -16.03 7.69
N ASN A 87 -7.75 -15.11 8.42
CA ASN A 87 -8.85 -15.38 9.34
C ASN A 87 -10.00 -14.36 9.23
N ASN A 88 -10.03 -13.56 8.16
CA ASN A 88 -10.97 -12.47 7.90
C ASN A 88 -11.02 -11.43 9.05
N ASP A 89 -9.89 -11.22 9.72
CA ASP A 89 -9.76 -10.32 10.87
C ASP A 89 -8.74 -9.20 10.65
N ALA A 90 -8.41 -8.93 9.39
CA ALA A 90 -7.42 -7.94 9.02
C ALA A 90 -7.80 -7.11 7.80
N ILE A 91 -7.29 -5.87 7.76
CA ILE A 91 -7.16 -5.10 6.52
C ILE A 91 -5.74 -5.28 5.99
N TYR A 92 -5.60 -5.45 4.69
CA TYR A 92 -4.32 -5.63 4.00
C TYR A 92 -3.99 -4.39 3.18
N LEU A 93 -2.82 -3.79 3.40
CA LEU A 93 -2.33 -2.64 2.64
C LEU A 93 -1.42 -3.10 1.50
N HIS A 94 -1.76 -2.73 0.27
CA HIS A 94 -0.98 -3.07 -0.93
C HIS A 94 -0.70 -1.83 -1.79
N ARG A 95 0.26 -1.96 -2.72
CA ARG A 95 0.56 -0.99 -3.80
C ARG A 95 0.64 0.47 -3.32
N ILE A 96 1.29 0.69 -2.16
CA ILE A 96 1.41 2.02 -1.58
C ILE A 96 2.44 2.81 -2.39
N VAL A 97 1.99 3.87 -3.07
CA VAL A 97 2.84 4.76 -3.84
C VAL A 97 2.75 6.16 -3.25
N ILE A 98 3.90 6.71 -2.85
CA ILE A 98 4.03 8.07 -2.34
C ILE A 98 4.62 8.93 -3.44
N ASP A 99 3.96 10.05 -3.76
CA ASP A 99 4.49 11.04 -4.68
C ASP A 99 5.80 11.62 -4.11
N LEU A 100 6.85 11.64 -4.94
CA LEU A 100 8.17 12.16 -4.57
C LEU A 100 8.12 13.62 -4.13
N ALA A 101 7.19 14.43 -4.67
CA ALA A 101 6.98 15.82 -4.24
C ALA A 101 6.55 15.92 -2.77
N PHE A 102 6.02 14.84 -2.21
CA PHE A 102 5.53 14.74 -0.83
C PHE A 102 6.38 13.82 0.05
N LYS A 103 7.55 13.39 -0.43
CA LYS A 103 8.48 12.58 0.35
C LYS A 103 8.90 13.30 1.62
N GLY A 104 9.05 12.54 2.72
CA GLY A 104 9.41 13.09 4.03
C GLY A 104 8.25 13.69 4.82
N GLN A 105 7.05 13.82 4.23
CA GLN A 105 5.87 14.36 4.90
C GLN A 105 5.01 13.29 5.60
N LYS A 106 5.64 12.19 6.01
CA LYS A 106 5.02 11.06 6.73
C LYS A 106 3.72 10.53 6.08
N GLN A 107 3.68 10.44 4.74
CA GLN A 107 2.48 9.99 4.02
C GLN A 107 2.04 8.58 4.42
N PHE A 108 2.97 7.64 4.59
CA PHE A 108 2.65 6.29 5.09
C PHE A 108 2.03 6.31 6.49
N ALA A 109 2.43 7.23 7.38
CA ALA A 109 1.82 7.36 8.70
C ALA A 109 0.32 7.68 8.60
N LYS A 110 -0.06 8.50 7.61
CA LYS A 110 -1.47 8.86 7.35
C LYS A 110 -2.24 7.67 6.79
N VAL A 111 -1.64 6.88 5.88
CA VAL A 111 -2.21 5.62 5.38
C VAL A 111 -2.46 4.66 6.55
N LEU A 112 -1.47 4.48 7.41
CA LEU A 112 -1.57 3.57 8.56
C LEU A 112 -2.65 4.02 9.54
N GLU A 113 -2.70 5.30 9.89
CA GLU A 113 -3.74 5.82 10.79
C GLU A 113 -5.14 5.63 10.22
N TRP A 114 -5.33 5.92 8.93
CA TRP A 114 -6.58 5.64 8.24
C TRP A 114 -6.94 4.15 8.27
N ALA A 115 -5.97 3.26 8.00
CA ALA A 115 -6.20 1.82 7.97
C ALA A 115 -6.61 1.28 9.35
N LYS A 116 -5.98 1.77 10.42
CA LYS A 116 -6.35 1.44 11.79
C LYS A 116 -7.79 1.84 12.09
N GLN A 117 -8.19 3.05 11.71
CA GLN A 117 -9.55 3.56 11.93
C GLN A 117 -10.59 2.76 11.14
N ASP A 118 -10.36 2.49 9.85
CA ASP A 118 -11.27 1.68 9.02
C ASP A 118 -11.37 0.24 9.56
N ALA A 119 -10.24 -0.37 9.93
CA ALA A 119 -10.22 -1.70 10.50
C ALA A 119 -10.99 -1.80 11.83
N LEU A 120 -10.80 -0.84 12.74
CA LEU A 120 -11.55 -0.75 13.99
C LEU A 120 -13.05 -0.59 13.74
N GLN A 121 -13.46 0.24 12.78
CA GLN A 121 -14.86 0.43 12.40
C GLN A 121 -15.50 -0.86 11.84
N ARG A 122 -14.69 -1.71 11.20
CA ARG A 122 -15.12 -3.01 10.67
C ARG A 122 -15.03 -4.15 11.69
N GLY A 123 -14.53 -3.91 12.90
CA GLY A 123 -14.32 -4.94 13.91
C GLY A 123 -13.16 -5.89 13.59
N LEU A 124 -12.22 -5.46 12.75
CA LEU A 124 -10.99 -6.19 12.44
C LEU A 124 -9.98 -5.99 13.58
N LYS A 125 -9.02 -6.91 13.70
CA LYS A 125 -8.03 -6.96 14.78
C LYS A 125 -6.64 -6.54 14.34
N PHE A 126 -6.36 -6.58 13.04
CA PHE A 126 -5.03 -6.34 12.51
C PHE A 126 -5.05 -5.40 11.31
N VAL A 127 -3.97 -4.64 11.16
CA VAL A 127 -3.54 -4.10 9.86
C VAL A 127 -2.34 -4.92 9.42
N ARG A 128 -2.39 -5.42 8.19
CA ARG A 128 -1.41 -6.34 7.61
C ARG A 128 -0.84 -5.76 6.32
N LEU A 129 0.40 -6.11 6.04
CA LEU A 129 1.01 -5.88 4.74
C LEU A 129 2.09 -6.95 4.50
N ASP A 130 2.53 -7.04 3.25
CA ASP A 130 3.65 -7.86 2.88
C ASP A 130 4.71 -7.05 2.12
N THR A 131 5.95 -7.53 2.12
CA THR A 131 7.03 -6.92 1.37
C THR A 131 8.12 -7.93 1.02
N TRP A 132 9.10 -7.52 0.22
CA TRP A 132 10.21 -8.38 -0.18
C TRP A 132 11.07 -8.77 1.03
N ALA A 133 11.23 -10.08 1.23
CA ALA A 133 11.94 -10.63 2.38
C ALA A 133 13.46 -10.34 2.36
N ASP A 134 14.03 -10.03 1.19
CA ASP A 134 15.43 -9.69 1.00
C ASP A 134 15.75 -8.19 1.16
N ASN A 135 14.75 -7.36 1.50
CA ASN A 135 14.89 -5.92 1.61
C ASN A 135 14.86 -5.45 3.08
N ALA A 136 15.96 -5.63 3.80
CA ALA A 136 16.04 -5.24 5.22
C ALA A 136 15.65 -3.76 5.48
N LYS A 137 15.94 -2.84 4.54
CA LYS A 137 15.60 -1.42 4.70
C LYS A 137 14.09 -1.16 4.69
N ILE A 138 13.33 -1.86 3.84
CA ILE A 138 11.87 -1.68 3.81
C ILE A 138 11.21 -2.36 5.02
N ILE A 139 11.77 -3.47 5.48
CA ILE A 139 11.34 -4.15 6.70
C ILE A 139 11.57 -3.22 7.91
N ASP A 140 12.76 -2.65 8.06
CA ASP A 140 13.07 -1.69 9.13
C ASP A 140 12.18 -0.44 9.06
N TYR A 141 11.85 0.02 7.85
CA TYR A 141 10.91 1.11 7.64
C TYR A 141 9.55 0.77 8.24
N TYR A 142 8.95 -0.38 7.94
CA TYR A 142 7.67 -0.79 8.51
C TYR A 142 7.75 -1.09 10.01
N ASN A 143 8.83 -1.70 10.48
CA ASN A 143 9.08 -1.92 11.91
C ASN A 143 9.08 -0.60 12.69
N SER A 144 9.61 0.48 12.10
CA SER A 144 9.58 1.82 12.73
C SER A 144 8.18 2.39 12.96
N TYR A 145 7.16 1.86 12.26
CA TYR A 145 5.74 2.17 12.47
C TYR A 145 5.02 1.18 13.41
N GLY A 146 5.74 0.20 13.96
CA GLY A 146 5.20 -0.80 14.89
C GLY A 146 4.71 -2.09 14.26
N PHE A 147 5.00 -2.33 12.97
CA PHE A 147 4.77 -3.64 12.38
C PHE A 147 5.74 -4.68 12.97
N ILE A 148 5.27 -5.93 13.10
CA ILE A 148 6.07 -7.07 13.51
C ILE A 148 6.06 -8.17 12.44
N PRO A 149 7.20 -8.84 12.18
CA PRO A 149 7.24 -10.01 11.30
C PRO A 149 6.51 -11.21 11.89
N VAL A 150 5.66 -11.85 11.09
CA VAL A 150 4.84 -13.01 11.52
C VAL A 150 4.96 -14.23 10.62
N GLY A 151 5.71 -14.15 9.52
CA GLY A 151 6.00 -15.27 8.65
C GLY A 151 6.67 -14.85 7.35
N HIS A 152 6.99 -15.85 6.53
CA HIS A 152 7.41 -15.66 5.16
C HIS A 152 6.48 -16.46 4.27
N TYR A 153 6.38 -16.04 3.01
CA TYR A 153 5.68 -16.79 1.98
C TYR A 153 6.57 -16.92 0.76
N GLN A 154 6.32 -17.97 -0.01
CA GLN A 154 6.93 -18.16 -1.31
C GLN A 154 5.85 -18.62 -2.29
N THR A 155 5.71 -17.90 -3.39
CA THR A 155 4.81 -18.32 -4.47
C THR A 155 5.56 -19.08 -5.55
N SER A 156 4.88 -20.01 -6.20
CA SER A 156 5.43 -20.80 -7.31
C SER A 156 5.41 -20.01 -8.63
N ASP A 157 5.98 -20.57 -9.68
CA ASP A 157 5.83 -20.08 -11.06
C ASP A 157 4.60 -20.70 -11.76
N SER A 158 3.53 -20.97 -11.02
CA SER A 158 2.36 -21.62 -11.59
C SER A 158 1.60 -20.71 -12.56
N ALA A 159 1.16 -21.27 -13.68
CA ALA A 159 0.30 -20.57 -14.64
C ALA A 159 -1.05 -20.11 -14.03
N GLU A 160 -1.46 -20.74 -12.93
CA GLU A 160 -2.70 -20.42 -12.19
C GLU A 160 -2.58 -19.15 -11.35
N LEU A 161 -1.36 -18.68 -11.09
CA LEU A 161 -1.12 -17.43 -10.38
C LEU A 161 -1.09 -16.26 -11.36
N PRO A 162 -1.62 -15.08 -10.96
CA PRO A 162 -1.38 -13.83 -11.68
C PRO A 162 0.13 -13.62 -11.85
N ILE A 163 0.54 -13.05 -12.99
CA ILE A 163 1.97 -12.93 -13.35
C ILE A 163 2.77 -12.19 -12.27
N GLN A 164 2.17 -11.15 -11.68
CA GLN A 164 2.73 -10.34 -10.60
C GLN A 164 2.89 -11.11 -9.28
N ASN A 165 2.24 -12.26 -9.14
CA ASN A 165 2.28 -13.09 -7.93
C ASN A 165 3.13 -14.35 -8.11
N ARG A 166 3.91 -14.48 -9.19
CA ARG A 166 4.79 -15.64 -9.42
C ARG A 166 6.20 -15.39 -8.87
N ASN A 167 6.84 -16.45 -8.38
CA ASN A 167 8.22 -16.42 -7.88
C ASN A 167 8.49 -15.31 -6.85
N LEU A 168 7.51 -15.02 -6.00
CA LEU A 168 7.66 -14.08 -4.90
C LEU A 168 8.31 -14.79 -3.72
N TYR A 169 9.21 -14.09 -3.04
CA TYR A 169 9.66 -14.44 -1.71
C TYR A 169 9.47 -13.21 -0.82
N GLY A 170 8.48 -13.28 0.06
CA GLY A 170 8.03 -12.14 0.84
C GLY A 170 7.95 -12.44 2.33
N ILE A 171 7.92 -11.38 3.11
CA ILE A 171 7.75 -11.40 4.56
C ILE A 171 6.38 -10.78 4.90
N LEU A 172 5.67 -11.43 5.82
CA LEU A 172 4.36 -11.02 6.31
C LEU A 172 4.55 -10.17 7.57
N LEU A 173 3.93 -9.00 7.60
CA LEU A 173 4.05 -8.01 8.66
C LEU A 173 2.65 -7.63 9.17
N GLU A 174 2.48 -7.54 10.48
CA GLU A 174 1.21 -7.11 11.07
C GLU A 174 1.38 -6.13 12.24
N ILE A 175 0.32 -5.38 12.51
CA ILE A 175 0.13 -4.60 13.74
C ILE A 175 -1.24 -4.93 14.32
N SER A 176 -1.30 -5.17 15.63
CA SER A 176 -2.56 -5.36 16.35
C SER A 176 -3.21 -4.01 16.67
N LEU A 177 -4.54 -3.98 16.64
CA LEU A 177 -5.38 -2.80 16.91
C LEU A 177 -5.84 -2.70 18.36
#